data_AF-A0A2G8SEJ1-F1
#
_entry.id   AF-A0A2G8SEJ1-F1
#
_cell.length_a   1.000
_cell.length_b   1.000
_cell.length_c   1.000
_cell.angle_alpha   90.00
_cell.angle_beta   90.00
_cell.angle_gamma   90.00
#
_symmetry.space_group_name_H-M   'P 1'
#
loop_
_entity.id
_entity.type
_entity.pdbx_description
1 polymer ?
#
loop_
_entity_poly.entity_id
_entity_poly.type
_entity_poly.pdbx_seq_one_letter_code
_entity_poly.pdbx_strand_id
1 'polypeptide(L)'
;MANSSGPLAERIEIHKSCKTLESVVNILNDYCEAANAIVSLQKKLAKALRESASGKCVADIPASALNASATIFESMAEVDSKFAKFADKECDGVSAEVKKWFKKLAKEERTHDEKIASANQKIKQAGQIYERKVKKNPRDAADEHTRYMNLLSTLGPEVNKEKYWNAVATMPYS
;
A
#
# COMPACT_ATOMS: atom_id res chain seq x y z
N MET A 1 -0.73 27.08 10.50
CA MET A 1 -0.02 25.80 10.65
C MET A 1 -0.92 24.88 11.45
N ALA A 2 -1.64 23.96 10.80
CA ALA A 2 -2.61 23.10 11.48
C ALA A 2 -1.88 21.93 12.15
N ASN A 3 -2.09 21.74 13.46
CA ASN A 3 -1.70 20.54 14.19
C ASN A 3 -2.49 19.34 13.63
N SER A 4 -1.87 18.54 12.77
CA SER A 4 -2.40 17.25 12.34
C SER A 4 -1.94 16.14 13.29
N SER A 5 -2.25 16.26 14.58
CA SER A 5 -2.22 15.12 15.49
C SER A 5 -3.50 14.31 15.30
N GLY A 6 -3.56 13.54 14.20
CA GLY A 6 -4.61 12.55 13.97
C GLY A 6 -4.55 11.45 15.05
N PRO A 7 -5.65 10.68 15.23
CA PRO A 7 -5.67 9.57 16.18
C PRO A 7 -4.52 8.59 15.87
N LEU A 8 -3.82 8.18 16.93
CA LEU A 8 -2.72 7.23 16.85
C LEU A 8 -3.25 5.88 16.35
N ALA A 9 -2.76 5.41 15.21
CA ALA A 9 -3.14 4.12 14.65
C ALA A 9 -2.27 3.01 15.26
N GLU A 10 -2.88 1.90 15.63
CA GLU A 10 -2.12 0.73 16.09
C GLU A 10 -1.45 0.02 14.91
N ARG A 11 -0.31 -0.64 15.14
CA ARG A 11 0.40 -1.40 14.10
C ARG A 11 -0.53 -2.38 13.36
N ILE A 12 -1.43 -3.02 14.10
CA ILE A 12 -2.43 -3.95 13.56
C ILE A 12 -3.36 -3.25 12.57
N GLU A 13 -3.80 -2.02 12.87
CA GLU A 13 -4.66 -1.22 12.00
C GLU A 13 -3.92 -0.76 10.73
N ILE A 14 -2.62 -0.43 10.86
CA ILE A 14 -1.76 -0.10 9.73
C ILE A 14 -1.60 -1.31 8.80
N HIS A 15 -1.31 -2.50 9.34
CA HIS A 15 -1.20 -3.73 8.54
C HIS A 15 -2.53 -4.14 7.90
N LYS A 16 -3.64 -3.94 8.59
CA LYS A 16 -4.98 -4.13 8.03
C LYS A 16 -5.18 -3.19 6.82
N SER A 17 -4.77 -1.94 6.93
CA SER A 17 -4.86 -0.95 5.85
C SER A 17 -3.96 -1.33 4.66
N CYS A 18 -2.76 -1.86 4.91
CA CYS A 18 -1.89 -2.39 3.85
C CYS A 18 -2.58 -3.51 3.07
N LYS A 19 -3.19 -4.48 3.77
CA LYS A 19 -3.94 -5.57 3.13
C LYS A 19 -5.10 -5.07 2.28
N THR A 20 -5.81 -4.03 2.74
CA THR A 20 -6.89 -3.44 1.92
C THR A 20 -6.35 -2.77 0.66
N LEU A 21 -5.19 -2.11 0.72
CA LEU A 21 -4.54 -1.53 -0.46
C LEU A 21 -4.03 -2.59 -1.44
N GLU A 22 -3.48 -3.71 -0.94
CA GLU A 22 -3.13 -4.86 -1.77
C GLU A 22 -4.34 -5.38 -2.53
N SER A 23 -5.49 -5.52 -1.86
CA SER A 23 -6.74 -5.94 -2.49
C SER A 23 -7.17 -4.98 -3.60
N VAL A 24 -7.03 -3.66 -3.39
CA VAL A 24 -7.36 -2.65 -4.41
C VAL A 24 -6.46 -2.81 -5.63
N VAL A 25 -5.15 -2.92 -5.44
CA VAL A 25 -4.18 -3.11 -6.54
C VAL A 25 -4.48 -4.39 -7.31
N ASN A 26 -4.82 -5.49 -6.63
CA ASN A 26 -5.17 -6.74 -7.29
C ASN A 26 -6.42 -6.59 -8.16
N ILE A 27 -7.49 -5.99 -7.62
CA ILE A 27 -8.72 -5.75 -8.38
C ILE A 27 -8.48 -4.81 -9.56
N LEU A 28 -7.59 -3.82 -9.41
CA LEU A 28 -7.24 -2.91 -10.49
C LEU A 28 -6.48 -3.62 -11.62
N ASN A 29 -5.61 -4.57 -11.30
CA ASN A 29 -4.98 -5.44 -12.29
C ASN A 29 -6.02 -6.30 -13.02
N ASP A 30 -6.90 -6.98 -12.28
CA ASP A 30 -7.98 -7.80 -12.87
C ASP A 30 -8.87 -6.96 -13.80
N TYR A 31 -9.16 -5.72 -13.41
CA TYR A 31 -9.92 -4.78 -14.21
C TYR A 31 -9.21 -4.43 -15.53
N CYS A 32 -7.90 -4.17 -15.48
CA CYS A 32 -7.09 -3.87 -16.66
C CYS A 32 -7.05 -5.06 -17.63
N GLU A 33 -6.91 -6.29 -17.12
CA GLU A 33 -6.99 -7.50 -17.91
C GLU A 33 -8.36 -7.65 -18.59
N ALA A 34 -9.45 -7.43 -17.84
CA ALA A 34 -10.81 -7.48 -18.36
C ALA A 34 -11.06 -6.42 -19.45
N ALA A 35 -10.61 -5.18 -19.23
CA ALA A 35 -10.73 -4.08 -20.21
C ALA A 35 -10.02 -4.43 -21.53
N ASN A 36 -8.79 -4.95 -21.46
CA ASN A 36 -8.04 -5.40 -22.63
C ASN A 36 -8.72 -6.61 -23.32
N ALA A 37 -9.31 -7.53 -22.55
CA ALA A 37 -10.07 -8.65 -23.09
C ALA A 37 -11.33 -8.19 -23.85
N ILE A 38 -12.06 -7.20 -23.34
CA ILE A 38 -13.23 -6.60 -24.00
C ILE A 38 -12.83 -6.02 -25.37
N VAL A 39 -11.75 -5.23 -25.43
CA VAL A 39 -11.25 -4.66 -26.69
C VAL A 39 -10.93 -5.76 -27.72
N SER A 40 -10.31 -6.85 -27.27
CA SER A 40 -10.02 -8.02 -28.13
C SER A 40 -11.29 -8.69 -28.66
N LEU A 41 -12.29 -8.86 -27.80
CA LEU A 41 -13.58 -9.46 -28.16
C LEU A 41 -14.37 -8.59 -29.13
N GLN A 42 -14.42 -7.27 -28.93
CA GLN A 42 -15.08 -6.34 -29.84
C GLN A 42 -14.51 -6.41 -31.26
N LYS A 43 -13.18 -6.45 -31.39
CA LYS A 43 -12.50 -6.61 -32.69
C LYS A 43 -12.84 -7.94 -33.35
N LYS A 44 -12.84 -9.03 -32.58
CA LYS A 44 -13.20 -10.37 -33.08
C LYS A 44 -14.66 -10.42 -33.54
N LEU A 45 -15.56 -9.81 -32.77
CA LEU A 45 -16.98 -9.76 -33.09
C LEU A 45 -17.23 -8.94 -34.36
N ALA A 46 -16.61 -7.77 -34.49
CA ALA A 46 -16.68 -6.96 -35.71
C ALA A 46 -16.22 -7.74 -36.95
N LYS A 47 -15.10 -8.46 -36.83
CA LYS A 47 -14.60 -9.33 -37.90
C LYS A 47 -15.60 -10.42 -38.28
N ALA A 48 -16.14 -11.14 -37.28
CA ALA A 48 -17.11 -12.21 -37.52
C ALA A 48 -18.40 -11.69 -38.18
N LEU A 49 -18.84 -10.48 -37.81
CA LEU A 49 -19.99 -9.81 -38.43
C LEU A 49 -19.74 -9.48 -39.91
N ARG A 50 -18.55 -8.97 -40.26
CA ARG A 50 -18.18 -8.70 -41.66
C ARG A 50 -18.05 -9.97 -42.49
N GLU A 51 -17.43 -11.00 -41.94
CA GLU A 51 -17.33 -12.31 -42.59
C GLU A 51 -18.73 -12.88 -42.86
N SER A 52 -19.63 -12.79 -41.87
CA SER A 52 -21.03 -13.22 -42.02
C SER A 52 -21.76 -12.40 -43.09
N ALA A 53 -21.58 -11.08 -43.11
CA ALA A 53 -22.20 -10.20 -44.11
C ALA A 53 -21.74 -10.48 -45.55
N SER A 54 -20.52 -11.01 -45.72
CA SER A 54 -19.95 -11.35 -47.04
C SER A 54 -20.42 -12.70 -47.60
N GLY A 55 -21.28 -13.42 -46.88
CA GLY A 55 -21.80 -14.72 -47.30
C GLY A 55 -22.69 -14.64 -48.54
N LYS A 56 -22.48 -15.52 -49.52
CA LYS A 56 -23.21 -15.55 -50.80
C LYS A 56 -24.74 -15.72 -50.66
N CYS A 57 -25.21 -16.24 -49.54
CA CYS A 57 -26.62 -16.50 -49.27
C CYS A 57 -27.28 -15.44 -48.38
N VAL A 58 -26.56 -14.38 -48.01
CA VAL A 58 -27.08 -13.32 -47.15
C VAL A 58 -27.73 -12.26 -48.02
N ALA A 59 -29.02 -12.01 -47.79
CA ALA A 59 -29.75 -10.94 -48.48
C ALA A 59 -29.21 -9.55 -48.10
N ASP A 60 -29.43 -8.57 -48.97
CA ASP A 60 -28.85 -7.22 -48.84
C ASP A 60 -29.20 -6.53 -47.50
N ILE A 61 -30.45 -6.68 -47.04
CA ILE A 61 -30.91 -6.07 -45.78
C ILE A 61 -30.14 -6.65 -44.56
N PRO A 62 -30.13 -7.98 -44.33
CA PRO A 62 -29.28 -8.59 -43.30
C PRO A 62 -27.79 -8.26 -43.46
N ALA A 63 -27.24 -8.27 -44.68
CA ALA A 63 -25.83 -7.95 -44.92
C ALA A 63 -25.50 -6.51 -44.50
N SER A 64 -26.36 -5.55 -44.84
CA SER A 64 -26.24 -4.15 -44.42
C SER A 64 -26.29 -3.99 -42.90
N ALA A 65 -27.24 -4.67 -42.23
CA ALA A 65 -27.35 -4.65 -40.78
C ALA A 65 -26.09 -5.20 -40.09
N LEU A 66 -25.56 -6.33 -40.56
CA LEU A 66 -24.33 -6.93 -40.04
C LEU A 66 -23.11 -6.01 -40.22
N ASN A 67 -22.98 -5.36 -41.37
CA ASN A 67 -21.91 -4.39 -41.64
C ASN A 67 -22.02 -3.13 -40.75
N ALA A 68 -23.23 -2.65 -40.51
CA ALA A 68 -23.48 -1.54 -39.58
C ALA A 68 -23.08 -1.93 -38.15
N SER A 69 -23.51 -3.11 -37.68
CA SER A 69 -23.10 -3.63 -36.37
C SER A 69 -21.59 -3.80 -36.24
N ALA A 70 -20.91 -4.29 -37.28
CA ALA A 70 -19.45 -4.41 -37.28
C ALA A 70 -18.76 -3.05 -37.09
N THR A 71 -19.24 -2.03 -37.80
CA THR A 71 -18.72 -0.65 -37.69
C THR A 71 -18.90 -0.08 -36.28
N ILE A 72 -20.02 -0.38 -35.62
CA ILE A 72 -20.27 0.02 -34.23
C ILE A 72 -19.24 -0.63 -33.30
N PHE A 73 -19.02 -1.94 -33.40
CA PHE A 73 -18.04 -2.64 -32.56
C PHE A 73 -16.60 -2.20 -32.82
N GLU A 74 -16.24 -1.85 -34.06
CA GLU A 74 -14.92 -1.26 -34.36
C GLU A 74 -14.74 0.09 -33.69
N SER A 75 -15.77 0.94 -33.74
CA SER A 75 -15.77 2.25 -33.10
C SER A 75 -15.65 2.12 -31.58
N MET A 76 -16.41 1.18 -30.99
CA MET A 76 -16.29 0.86 -29.56
C MET A 76 -14.88 0.38 -29.21
N ALA A 77 -14.31 -0.53 -29.99
CA ALA A 77 -12.97 -1.05 -29.77
C ALA A 77 -11.88 0.03 -29.86
N GLU A 78 -12.06 1.07 -30.67
CA GLU A 78 -11.13 2.21 -30.72
C GLU A 78 -11.18 3.04 -29.42
N VAL A 79 -12.39 3.35 -28.95
CA VAL A 79 -12.60 4.10 -27.71
C VAL A 79 -12.09 3.30 -26.52
N ASP A 80 -12.49 2.04 -26.41
CA ASP A 80 -12.13 1.17 -25.30
C ASP A 80 -10.63 0.83 -25.30
N SER A 81 -9.99 0.79 -26.46
CA SER A 81 -8.52 0.66 -26.56
C SER A 81 -7.79 1.89 -25.99
N LYS A 82 -8.34 3.10 -26.15
CA LYS A 82 -7.78 4.30 -25.51
C LYS A 82 -8.01 4.25 -24.00
N PHE A 83 -9.23 3.87 -23.59
CA PHE A 83 -9.59 3.75 -22.18
C PHE A 83 -8.72 2.70 -21.45
N ALA A 84 -8.57 1.49 -22.01
CA ALA A 84 -7.75 0.43 -21.44
C ALA A 84 -6.30 0.90 -21.21
N LYS A 85 -5.71 1.65 -22.15
CA LYS A 85 -4.38 2.24 -21.97
C LYS A 85 -4.30 3.26 -20.82
N PHE A 86 -5.36 4.01 -20.56
CA PHE A 86 -5.41 4.90 -19.40
C PHE A 86 -5.54 4.10 -18.12
N ALA A 87 -6.41 3.09 -18.09
CA ALA A 87 -6.56 2.19 -16.96
C ALA A 87 -5.23 1.49 -16.60
N ASP A 88 -4.51 0.95 -17.59
CA ASP A 88 -3.20 0.32 -17.42
C ASP A 88 -2.19 1.29 -16.77
N LYS A 89 -2.13 2.54 -17.26
CA LYS A 89 -1.22 3.56 -16.72
C LYS A 89 -1.54 3.95 -15.27
N GLU A 90 -2.82 4.13 -14.95
CA GLU A 90 -3.25 4.43 -13.59
C GLU A 90 -2.98 3.23 -12.67
N CYS A 91 -3.19 2.00 -13.16
CA CYS A 91 -2.86 0.78 -12.43
C CYS A 91 -1.38 0.69 -12.10
N ASP A 92 -0.51 0.90 -13.09
CA ASP A 92 0.94 0.93 -12.90
C ASP A 92 1.36 2.02 -11.90
N GLY A 93 0.77 3.21 -12.01
CA GLY A 93 1.04 4.34 -11.13
C GLY A 93 0.66 4.06 -9.67
N VAL A 94 -0.57 3.60 -9.43
CA VAL A 94 -1.06 3.23 -8.09
C VAL A 94 -0.22 2.09 -7.52
N SER A 95 0.05 1.05 -8.31
CA SER A 95 0.87 -0.10 -7.90
C SER A 95 2.28 0.32 -7.49
N ALA A 96 2.91 1.23 -8.25
CA ALA A 96 4.25 1.72 -7.96
C ALA A 96 4.30 2.51 -6.65
N GLU A 97 3.34 3.41 -6.41
CA GLU A 97 3.29 4.20 -5.17
C GLU A 97 2.96 3.33 -3.96
N VAL A 98 2.03 2.36 -4.06
CA VAL A 98 1.75 1.39 -2.99
C VAL A 98 3.01 0.59 -2.64
N LYS A 99 3.73 0.08 -3.64
CA LYS A 99 4.97 -0.67 -3.45
C LYS A 99 6.06 0.17 -2.78
N LYS A 100 6.21 1.44 -3.17
CA LYS A 100 7.14 2.39 -2.57
C LYS A 100 6.76 2.69 -1.13
N TRP A 101 5.47 2.86 -0.85
CA TRP A 101 4.96 3.08 0.49
C TRP A 101 5.22 1.88 1.41
N PHE A 102 4.96 0.66 0.96
CA PHE A 102 5.26 -0.55 1.74
C PHE A 102 6.75 -0.70 2.06
N LYS A 103 7.63 -0.39 1.11
CA LYS A 103 9.09 -0.39 1.36
C LYS A 103 9.48 0.64 2.42
N LYS A 104 8.90 1.83 2.36
CA LYS A 104 9.15 2.89 3.34
C LYS A 104 8.64 2.48 4.72
N LEU A 105 7.42 1.97 4.80
CA LEU A 105 6.81 1.48 6.03
C LEU A 105 7.66 0.38 6.66
N ALA A 106 8.08 -0.64 5.91
CA ALA A 106 8.92 -1.71 6.42
C ALA A 106 10.28 -1.22 6.97
N LYS A 107 10.87 -0.21 6.32
CA LYS A 107 12.10 0.43 6.81
C LYS A 107 11.88 1.19 8.11
N GLU A 108 10.78 1.93 8.20
CA GLU A 108 10.38 2.67 9.40
C GLU A 108 10.10 1.71 10.56
N GLU A 109 9.39 0.61 10.32
CA GLU A 109 9.13 -0.45 11.32
C GLU A 109 10.42 -1.06 11.84
N ARG A 110 11.34 -1.41 10.95
CA ARG A 110 12.64 -1.94 11.36
C ARG A 110 13.44 -0.93 12.18
N THR A 111 13.49 0.33 11.75
CA THR A 111 14.20 1.40 12.46
C THR A 111 13.60 1.61 13.85
N HIS A 112 12.28 1.51 13.95
CA HIS A 112 11.53 1.60 15.20
C HIS A 112 11.89 0.43 16.13
N ASP A 113 11.84 -0.81 15.62
CA ASP A 113 12.17 -2.01 16.40
C ASP A 113 13.63 -1.98 16.90
N GLU A 114 14.57 -1.49 16.09
CA GLU A 114 15.97 -1.32 16.46
C GLU A 114 16.15 -0.27 17.58
N LYS A 115 15.41 0.85 17.53
CA LYS A 115 15.41 1.87 18.60
C LYS A 115 14.88 1.30 19.91
N ILE A 116 13.78 0.55 19.89
CA ILE A 116 13.21 -0.09 21.07
C ILE A 116 14.19 -1.10 21.66
N ALA A 117 14.78 -1.96 20.83
CA ALA A 117 15.76 -2.93 21.28
C ALA A 117 16.96 -2.26 21.97
N SER A 118 17.47 -1.17 21.38
CA SER A 118 18.57 -0.37 21.93
C SER A 118 18.21 0.29 23.27
N ALA A 119 17.02 0.89 23.37
CA ALA A 119 16.52 1.50 24.61
C ALA A 119 16.39 0.47 25.73
N ASN A 120 15.76 -0.68 25.45
CA ASN A 120 15.62 -1.78 26.39
C ASN A 120 16.98 -2.35 26.83
N GLN A 121 17.95 -2.46 25.91
CA GLN A 121 19.30 -2.89 26.23
C GLN A 121 20.00 -1.91 27.17
N LYS A 122 19.89 -0.59 26.94
CA LYS A 122 20.45 0.44 27.83
C LYS A 122 19.83 0.39 29.22
N ILE A 123 18.50 0.25 29.31
CA ILE A 123 17.78 0.10 30.59
C ILE A 123 18.28 -1.13 31.34
N LYS A 124 18.36 -2.29 30.66
CA LYS A 124 18.85 -3.54 31.27
C LYS A 124 20.30 -3.42 31.74
N GLN A 125 21.18 -2.83 30.95
CA GLN A 125 22.58 -2.62 31.32
C GLN A 125 22.72 -1.71 32.54
N ALA A 126 22.00 -0.58 32.56
CA ALA A 126 22.01 0.35 33.69
C ALA A 126 21.48 -0.33 34.97
N GLY A 127 20.40 -1.12 34.88
CA GLY A 127 19.88 -1.91 35.99
C GLY A 127 20.90 -2.93 36.52
N GLN A 128 21.58 -3.67 35.63
CA GLN A 128 22.62 -4.63 36.03
C GLN A 128 23.83 -3.97 36.68
N ILE A 129 24.25 -2.80 36.18
CA ILE A 129 25.37 -2.03 36.77
C ILE A 129 24.99 -1.57 38.17
N TYR A 130 23.78 -1.01 38.32
CA TYR A 130 23.24 -0.61 39.61
C TYR A 130 23.21 -1.78 40.60
N GLU A 131 22.60 -2.91 40.24
CA GLU A 131 22.54 -4.10 41.09
C GLU A 131 23.93 -4.61 41.51
N ARG A 132 24.90 -4.62 40.58
CA ARG A 132 26.28 -5.03 40.88
C ARG A 132 26.96 -4.07 41.86
N LYS A 133 26.73 -2.76 41.76
CA LYS A 133 27.32 -1.78 42.68
C LYS A 133 26.67 -1.82 44.06
N VAL A 134 25.34 -1.94 44.13
CA VAL A 134 24.60 -2.13 45.39
C VAL A 134 25.16 -3.32 46.19
N LYS A 135 25.41 -4.44 45.51
CA LYS A 135 25.96 -5.66 46.16
C LYS A 135 27.39 -5.51 46.67
N LYS A 136 28.18 -4.58 46.12
CA LYS A 136 29.60 -4.39 46.48
C LYS A 136 29.81 -3.28 47.50
N ASN A 137 29.15 -2.14 47.33
CA ASN A 137 29.27 -0.99 48.21
C ASN A 137 27.98 -0.15 48.17
N PRO A 138 27.17 -0.15 49.24
CA PRO A 138 25.91 0.60 49.28
C PRO A 138 26.06 2.12 49.10
N ARG A 139 27.22 2.71 49.43
CA ARG A 139 27.48 4.14 49.24
C ARG A 139 27.67 4.54 47.77
N ASP A 140 28.32 3.70 46.96
CA ASP A 140 28.55 3.96 45.52
C ASP A 140 27.31 3.69 44.66
N ALA A 141 26.24 3.17 45.28
CA ALA A 141 25.00 2.82 44.60
C ALA A 141 24.03 4.01 44.43
N ALA A 142 24.14 5.07 45.25
CA ALA A 142 23.23 6.22 45.19
C ALA A 142 23.36 7.00 43.88
N ASP A 143 24.59 7.18 43.38
CA ASP A 143 24.86 7.87 42.12
C ASP A 143 24.40 7.06 40.90
N GLU A 144 24.61 5.74 40.90
CA GLU A 144 24.12 4.86 39.84
C GLU A 144 22.60 4.67 39.90
N HIS A 145 21.99 4.68 41.09
CA HIS A 145 20.53 4.71 41.23
C HIS A 145 19.96 5.95 40.55
N THR A 146 20.56 7.12 40.80
CA THR A 146 20.14 8.39 40.20
C THR A 146 20.28 8.36 38.67
N ARG A 147 21.39 7.82 38.15
CA ARG A 147 21.57 7.62 36.70
C ARG A 147 20.57 6.65 36.09
N TYR A 148 20.31 5.54 36.77
CA TYR A 148 19.32 4.55 36.34
C TYR A 148 17.89 5.12 36.34
N MET A 149 17.50 5.86 37.39
CA MET A 149 16.20 6.49 37.52
C MET A 149 16.00 7.63 36.50
N ASN A 150 17.05 8.39 36.19
CA ASN A 150 17.03 9.37 35.11
C ASN A 150 16.84 8.68 33.75
N LEU A 151 17.56 7.59 33.49
CA LEU A 151 17.41 6.81 32.26
C LEU A 151 16.00 6.24 32.11
N LEU A 152 15.41 5.71 33.19
CA LEU A 152 14.02 5.24 33.21
C LEU A 152 13.03 6.38 33.00
N SER A 153 13.28 7.57 33.56
CA SER A 153 12.39 8.72 33.40
C SER A 153 12.46 9.31 31.99
N THR A 154 13.59 9.18 31.30
CA THR A 154 13.79 9.65 29.92
C THR A 154 13.33 8.63 28.87
N LEU A 155 13.82 7.38 28.97
CA LEU A 155 13.54 6.33 27.98
C LEU A 155 12.28 5.51 28.31
N GLY A 156 11.84 5.48 29.57
CA GLY A 156 10.64 4.74 29.98
C GLY A 156 9.36 5.26 29.32
N PRO A 157 9.14 6.59 29.21
CA PRO A 157 8.04 7.14 28.44
C PRO A 157 8.13 6.88 26.94
N GLU A 158 9.34 6.83 26.34
CA GLU A 158 9.53 6.48 24.93
C GLU A 158 9.10 5.02 24.70
N VAL A 159 9.63 4.08 25.50
CA VAL A 159 9.26 2.66 25.46
C VAL A 159 7.78 2.41 25.78
N ASN A 160 7.13 3.22 26.64
CA ASN A 160 5.70 3.07 26.97
C ASN A 160 4.74 3.82 26.03
N LYS A 161 5.11 4.98 25.46
CA LYS A 161 4.29 5.72 24.47
C LYS A 161 4.33 5.06 23.09
N GLU A 162 5.40 4.35 22.75
CA GLU A 162 5.63 3.81 21.40
C GLU A 162 4.93 2.45 21.12
N LYS A 163 3.99 2.04 21.98
CA LYS A 163 2.90 1.15 21.57
C LYS A 163 1.96 1.79 20.53
N TYR A 164 2.06 3.11 20.35
CA TYR A 164 1.21 3.89 19.47
C TYR A 164 2.02 4.46 18.30
N TRP A 165 1.69 4.04 17.07
CA TRP A 165 2.37 4.49 15.86
C TRP A 165 1.82 5.84 15.40
N ASN A 166 2.72 6.80 15.17
CA ASN A 166 2.40 8.04 14.46
C ASN A 166 2.45 7.77 12.95
N ALA A 167 1.27 7.61 12.32
CA ALA A 167 1.12 7.57 10.87
C ALA A 167 1.33 8.94 10.21
N VAL A 168 2.47 9.61 10.46
CA VAL A 168 2.80 10.95 9.91
C VAL A 168 3.31 10.87 8.46
N ALA A 169 2.73 9.97 7.69
CA ALA A 169 2.64 10.08 6.24
C ALA A 169 1.20 9.73 5.85
N THR A 170 0.25 10.47 6.44
CA THR A 170 -1.11 10.58 5.91
C THR A 170 -1.03 10.82 4.42
N MET A 171 -1.87 10.11 3.67
CA MET A 171 -2.09 10.21 2.23
C MET A 171 -1.79 11.61 1.68
N PRO A 172 -1.15 11.73 0.50
CA PRO A 172 -1.11 13.02 -0.17
C PRO A 172 -2.55 13.44 -0.44
N TYR A 173 -3.10 14.30 0.42
CA TYR A 173 -4.26 15.09 0.08
C TYR A 173 -3.82 16.04 -1.03
N SER A 174 -4.41 15.81 -2.20
CA SER A 174 -4.77 16.82 -3.20
C SER A 174 -5.24 18.13 -2.58
#